data_AF-A0A0G1Q1R7-F1
#
_entry.id   AF-A0A0G1Q1R7-F1
#
_cell.length_a   1.000
_cell.length_b   1.000
_cell.length_c   1.000
_cell.angle_alpha   90.00
_cell.angle_beta   90.00
_cell.angle_gamma   90.00
#
_symmetry.space_group_name_H-M   'P 1'
#
loop_
_entity.id
_entity.type
_entity.pdbx_description
1 polymer ?
#
loop_
_entity_poly.entity_id
_entity_poly.type
_entity_poly.pdbx_seq_one_letter_code
_entity_poly.pdbx_strand_id
1 'polypeptide(L)'
;MTIIMRKTFLTIFISFAFFSFFVLDANACELESSLGAGDSSSASETFGEKFWTFSPFGMMAGGSPPFGPAGWSGQGLPGQDGSLSVDLYSQYPSMHYGNIFFGWIFMLVWWVLIITAIVVFIKWLIWQFGEKKEGLAAKQAMDILKERYALGEIDKIRFFKIPCLNKGFLIFTKVVILITMLTIKSADVKNKKVLLRVDFNVVLVKKGGTTRIADDFRIRAALPTIKHLLKNKAKIIIASHLGDGKESLRPVSRRLEKLLKKKVRFVGECVGKKVENKAEKMKNGQILFLENLRRHPEEKKNDLEFAEKLAHLAQIYVNDAFGVCHRPHASVVGITKFLPSYAGLLLEKETNVLEQATTSPDRPLAVIVGGAKISTKIKLIERFLNLADDVILGGALANTVLKAKGLSVGKSFVEEEMIEPLKKVEITSPKLHLPVDVIVSSSESGERPVRVCGVGGVKNGEKIFDIGPDSLVLFDKIIHNAKTIIWNGPIGLFEVEQFARGSYFIAQSVAASSAYSIVGGGETIAVLGKLNLTDKFNHVSTGGGALLEFLSGNKLPGLESLGYYTNN
;
A
#
# COMPACT_ATOMS: atom_id res chain seq x y z
N MET A 1 -23.33 -10.79 29.41
CA MET A 1 -22.31 -11.86 29.50
C MET A 1 -22.54 -13.00 28.50
N THR A 2 -23.79 -13.47 28.30
CA THR A 2 -24.10 -14.67 27.49
C THR A 2 -23.97 -14.49 25.96
N ILE A 3 -24.13 -13.27 25.41
CA ILE A 3 -23.95 -12.99 23.98
C ILE A 3 -22.46 -12.87 23.60
N ILE A 4 -21.64 -12.38 24.53
CA ILE A 4 -20.20 -12.26 24.36
C ILE A 4 -19.58 -13.65 24.34
N MET A 5 -19.98 -14.55 25.24
CA MET A 5 -19.52 -15.94 25.23
C MET A 5 -19.91 -16.72 23.96
N ARG A 6 -21.13 -16.51 23.42
CA ARG A 6 -21.54 -17.14 22.15
C ARG A 6 -20.73 -16.66 20.95
N LYS A 7 -20.37 -15.37 20.90
CA LYS A 7 -19.52 -14.83 19.83
C LYS A 7 -18.08 -15.32 19.95
N THR A 8 -17.53 -15.39 21.15
CA THR A 8 -16.17 -15.92 21.38
C THR A 8 -16.07 -17.40 20.99
N PHE A 9 -17.08 -18.21 21.33
CA PHE A 9 -17.11 -19.63 20.94
C PHE A 9 -17.22 -19.83 19.42
N LEU A 10 -18.05 -19.02 18.75
CA LEU A 10 -18.22 -19.10 17.29
C LEU A 10 -16.93 -18.68 16.55
N THR A 11 -16.22 -17.67 17.05
CA THR A 11 -14.95 -17.23 16.48
C THR A 11 -13.85 -18.27 16.67
N ILE A 12 -13.78 -18.93 17.83
CA ILE A 12 -12.82 -20.02 18.08
C ILE A 12 -13.10 -21.22 17.17
N PHE A 13 -14.38 -21.55 16.95
CA PHE A 13 -14.78 -22.66 16.08
C PHE A 13 -14.46 -22.40 14.60
N ILE A 14 -14.67 -21.16 14.12
CA ILE A 14 -14.34 -20.76 12.75
C ILE A 14 -12.81 -20.75 12.54
N SER A 15 -12.03 -20.29 13.52
CA SER A 15 -10.56 -20.30 13.44
C SER A 15 -9.98 -21.73 13.42
N PHE A 16 -10.58 -22.67 14.16
CA PHE A 16 -10.17 -24.08 14.11
C PHE A 16 -10.55 -24.78 12.80
N ALA A 17 -11.70 -24.44 12.23
CA ALA A 17 -12.12 -24.95 10.92
C ALA A 17 -11.20 -24.46 9.78
N PHE A 18 -10.76 -23.20 9.82
CA PHE A 18 -9.80 -22.66 8.85
C PHE A 18 -8.40 -23.25 8.99
N PHE A 19 -7.95 -23.54 10.21
CA PHE A 19 -6.66 -24.19 10.45
C PHE A 19 -6.66 -25.64 9.94
N SER A 20 -7.79 -26.35 10.07
CA SER A 20 -7.96 -27.71 9.55
C SER A 20 -7.97 -27.76 8.01
N PHE A 21 -8.46 -26.70 7.37
CA PHE A 21 -8.47 -26.58 5.91
C PHE A 21 -7.07 -26.31 5.33
N PHE A 22 -6.26 -25.48 6.01
CA PHE A 22 -4.88 -25.18 5.61
C PHE A 22 -3.91 -26.35 5.79
N VAL A 23 -4.12 -27.19 6.81
CA VAL A 23 -3.30 -28.39 7.05
C VAL A 23 -3.60 -29.51 6.04
N LEU A 24 -4.81 -29.55 5.48
CA LEU A 24 -5.16 -30.48 4.39
C LEU A 24 -4.60 -30.03 3.02
N ASP A 25 -4.48 -28.73 2.76
CA ASP A 25 -3.90 -28.18 1.52
C ASP A 25 -2.37 -28.29 1.49
N ALA A 26 -1.71 -28.12 2.65
CA ALA A 26 -0.26 -28.27 2.77
C ALA A 26 0.22 -29.71 2.44
N ASN A 27 -0.57 -30.73 2.79
CA ASN A 27 -0.28 -32.12 2.48
C ASN A 27 -0.60 -32.51 1.02
N ALA A 28 -1.41 -31.73 0.31
CA ALA A 28 -1.66 -31.93 -1.13
C ALA A 28 -0.53 -31.32 -1.99
N CYS A 29 0.07 -30.22 -1.53
CA CYS A 29 1.14 -29.51 -2.23
C CYS A 29 2.51 -30.25 -2.14
N GLU A 30 2.74 -31.04 -1.09
CA GLU A 30 3.95 -31.89 -0.95
C GLU A 30 3.91 -33.17 -1.80
N LEU A 31 2.76 -33.53 -2.40
CA LEU A 31 2.66 -34.67 -3.32
C LEU A 31 2.94 -34.31 -4.79
N GLU A 32 2.80 -33.05 -5.19
CA GLU A 32 3.08 -32.60 -6.57
C GLU A 32 4.55 -32.23 -6.83
N SER A 33 5.36 -31.99 -5.79
CA SER A 33 6.78 -31.62 -5.93
C SER A 33 7.76 -32.80 -6.04
N SER A 34 7.28 -34.05 -5.94
CA SER A 34 8.10 -35.28 -6.00
C SER A 34 8.10 -35.99 -7.36
N LEU A 35 7.47 -35.41 -8.39
CA LEU A 35 7.53 -35.88 -9.78
C LEU A 35 8.12 -34.79 -10.69
N GLY A 36 9.42 -34.55 -10.58
CA GLY A 36 10.10 -33.66 -11.53
C GLY A 36 11.58 -33.45 -11.24
N ALA A 37 12.39 -33.83 -12.23
CA ALA A 37 13.81 -33.50 -12.42
C ALA A 37 14.84 -34.36 -11.66
N GLY A 38 15.35 -35.35 -12.40
CA GLY A 38 16.66 -35.96 -12.16
C GLY A 38 17.81 -35.18 -12.81
N ASP A 39 19.00 -35.63 -12.42
CA ASP A 39 20.34 -35.47 -13.02
C ASP A 39 21.10 -34.14 -12.86
N SER A 40 22.11 -34.17 -12.00
CA SER A 40 23.51 -34.21 -12.45
C SER A 40 24.50 -34.54 -11.30
N SER A 41 25.28 -35.60 -11.54
CA SER A 41 26.57 -35.94 -10.92
C SER A 41 27.55 -34.76 -10.99
N SER A 42 28.52 -34.55 -10.09
CA SER A 42 29.57 -35.52 -9.73
C SER A 42 30.43 -35.06 -8.53
N ALA A 43 30.71 -36.02 -7.64
CA ALA A 43 32.00 -36.40 -7.04
C ALA A 43 32.85 -35.41 -6.23
N SER A 44 33.06 -35.72 -4.94
CA SER A 44 34.27 -36.37 -4.38
C SER A 44 34.27 -36.20 -2.84
N GLU A 45 34.14 -37.30 -2.09
CA GLU A 45 35.18 -37.89 -1.21
C GLU A 45 35.33 -37.15 0.14
N THR A 46 35.44 -37.75 1.34
CA THR A 46 35.45 -39.11 1.92
C THR A 46 35.41 -38.94 3.45
N PHE A 47 35.23 -40.05 4.20
CA PHE A 47 35.35 -40.25 5.66
C PHE A 47 34.21 -39.72 6.54
N GLY A 48 33.54 -40.52 7.38
CA GLY A 48 33.70 -41.93 7.76
C GLY A 48 32.92 -42.21 9.06
N GLU A 49 32.30 -43.38 9.14
CA GLU A 49 31.86 -44.11 10.36
C GLU A 49 30.71 -43.48 11.21
N LYS A 50 29.70 -44.18 11.74
CA LYS A 50 29.41 -45.61 11.99
C LYS A 50 27.90 -45.73 12.33
N PHE A 51 27.19 -46.70 11.72
CA PHE A 51 26.30 -47.73 12.32
C PHE A 51 25.29 -47.33 13.45
N TRP A 52 24.00 -47.70 13.48
CA TRP A 52 23.26 -48.91 13.07
C TRP A 52 21.77 -48.59 12.78
N THR A 53 21.22 -49.32 11.80
CA THR A 53 19.80 -49.49 11.47
C THR A 53 19.16 -50.59 12.34
N PHE A 54 17.84 -50.56 12.54
CA PHE A 54 16.99 -51.77 12.50
C PHE A 54 15.50 -51.39 12.34
N SER A 55 14.94 -51.79 11.20
CA SER A 55 13.51 -52.02 10.96
C SER A 55 13.37 -53.50 10.59
N PRO A 56 12.26 -54.17 10.94
CA PRO A 56 11.99 -55.48 10.35
C PRO A 56 10.67 -55.50 9.56
N PHE A 57 10.78 -56.11 8.38
CA PHE A 57 9.79 -56.81 7.55
C PHE A 57 8.95 -56.04 6.51
N GLY A 58 9.44 -56.12 5.27
CA GLY A 58 8.63 -56.31 4.06
C GLY A 58 9.04 -57.60 3.33
N MET A 59 8.08 -58.27 2.68
CA MET A 59 8.25 -59.30 1.63
C MET A 59 7.42 -58.82 0.43
N MET A 60 8.01 -58.52 -0.75
CA MET A 60 8.30 -59.38 -1.92
C MET A 60 7.02 -60.01 -2.53
N ALA A 61 6.75 -60.05 -3.85
CA ALA A 61 7.51 -59.80 -5.09
C ALA A 61 6.54 -59.64 -6.29
N GLY A 62 6.92 -58.90 -7.34
CA GLY A 62 7.12 -59.44 -8.71
C GLY A 62 6.20 -58.71 -9.72
N GLY A 63 6.56 -58.29 -10.93
CA GLY A 63 7.72 -58.55 -11.79
C GLY A 63 7.19 -58.70 -13.23
N SER A 64 7.20 -57.62 -14.03
CA SER A 64 6.85 -57.62 -15.46
C SER A 64 8.08 -57.96 -16.32
N PRO A 65 7.87 -58.44 -17.56
CA PRO A 65 8.50 -57.72 -18.69
C PRO A 65 7.59 -57.69 -19.94
N PRO A 66 7.84 -56.79 -20.91
CA PRO A 66 8.56 -57.27 -22.11
C PRO A 66 9.37 -56.19 -22.86
N PHE A 67 10.31 -56.60 -23.71
CA PHE A 67 10.70 -55.85 -24.91
C PHE A 67 11.20 -56.79 -26.01
N GLY A 68 10.78 -56.50 -27.23
CA GLY A 68 11.29 -57.09 -28.47
C GLY A 68 10.66 -56.38 -29.68
N PRO A 69 11.44 -55.68 -30.54
CA PRO A 69 10.90 -54.84 -31.61
C PRO A 69 11.20 -55.36 -33.03
N ALA A 70 10.28 -55.08 -33.96
CA ALA A 70 10.46 -55.01 -35.42
C ALA A 70 9.12 -54.49 -35.98
N GLY A 71 9.00 -53.66 -37.01
CA GLY A 71 9.90 -53.12 -38.01
C GLY A 71 9.00 -52.63 -39.17
N TRP A 72 9.35 -51.46 -39.72
CA TRP A 72 9.12 -51.00 -41.10
C TRP A 72 7.72 -50.62 -41.65
N SER A 73 7.72 -49.37 -42.13
CA SER A 73 7.22 -48.86 -43.43
C SER A 73 5.72 -48.62 -43.66
N GLY A 74 5.43 -47.44 -44.20
CA GLY A 74 4.38 -47.28 -45.21
C GLY A 74 3.30 -46.24 -44.95
N GLN A 75 3.54 -45.02 -45.46
CA GLN A 75 2.61 -44.02 -45.99
C GLN A 75 1.08 -44.25 -45.94
N GLY A 76 0.32 -43.19 -45.63
CA GLY A 76 -1.06 -43.00 -46.10
C GLY A 76 -1.93 -42.10 -45.22
N LEU A 77 -2.29 -40.92 -45.70
CA LEU A 77 -3.24 -39.95 -45.11
C LEU A 77 -4.72 -40.39 -45.33
N PRO A 78 -5.75 -39.55 -45.06
CA PRO A 78 -6.60 -39.60 -43.86
C PRO A 78 -8.08 -39.90 -44.22
N GLY A 79 -8.93 -40.19 -43.24
CA GLY A 79 -10.38 -40.13 -43.50
C GLY A 79 -11.28 -40.84 -42.50
N GLN A 80 -12.07 -40.00 -41.83
CA GLN A 80 -13.50 -40.15 -41.54
C GLN A 80 -14.00 -41.20 -40.53
N ASP A 81 -14.64 -40.64 -39.51
CA ASP A 81 -16.05 -40.82 -39.14
C ASP A 81 -16.56 -42.24 -38.85
N GLY A 82 -17.15 -42.42 -37.67
CA GLY A 82 -18.19 -43.44 -37.47
C GLY A 82 -18.12 -44.17 -36.14
N SER A 83 -18.92 -43.69 -35.20
CA SER A 83 -19.56 -44.42 -34.11
C SER A 83 -19.48 -45.95 -34.17
N LEU A 84 -19.02 -46.60 -33.09
CA LEU A 84 -19.64 -47.85 -32.62
C LEU A 84 -19.38 -48.07 -31.12
N SER A 85 -20.47 -48.13 -30.38
CA SER A 85 -20.58 -48.55 -28.99
C SER A 85 -20.28 -50.04 -28.83
N VAL A 86 -19.37 -50.42 -27.92
CA VAL A 86 -19.36 -51.75 -27.30
C VAL A 86 -18.86 -51.62 -25.85
N ASP A 87 -19.76 -52.00 -24.94
CA ASP A 87 -19.51 -52.19 -23.52
C ASP A 87 -18.40 -53.22 -23.24
N LEU A 88 -17.41 -52.84 -22.43
CA LEU A 88 -16.50 -53.74 -21.74
C LEU A 88 -16.46 -53.35 -20.26
N TYR A 89 -17.60 -53.50 -19.59
CA TYR A 89 -17.71 -53.53 -18.13
C TYR A 89 -17.77 -54.98 -17.69
N SER A 90 -16.63 -55.55 -17.26
CA SER A 90 -16.59 -56.78 -16.45
C SER A 90 -15.15 -57.14 -16.12
N GLN A 91 -14.69 -56.71 -14.94
CA GLN A 91 -13.90 -57.50 -13.96
C GLN A 91 -13.06 -56.58 -13.08
N TYR A 92 -13.62 -56.20 -11.93
CA TYR A 92 -12.83 -55.86 -10.74
C TYR A 92 -13.34 -56.74 -9.59
N PRO A 93 -12.47 -57.45 -8.86
CA PRO A 93 -12.87 -58.26 -7.72
C PRO A 93 -13.25 -57.36 -6.54
N SER A 94 -14.34 -57.73 -5.88
CA SER A 94 -14.91 -57.14 -4.67
C SER A 94 -13.89 -57.03 -3.53
N MET A 95 -13.51 -55.80 -3.16
CA MET A 95 -12.77 -55.52 -1.93
C MET A 95 -13.70 -55.58 -0.70
N HIS A 96 -13.26 -56.32 0.30
CA HIS A 96 -13.91 -56.55 1.58
C HIS A 96 -14.20 -55.25 2.36
N TYR A 97 -15.49 -54.98 2.60
CA TYR A 97 -16.01 -53.92 3.49
C TYR A 97 -15.83 -54.19 5.00
N GLY A 98 -14.81 -54.97 5.39
CA GLY A 98 -14.61 -55.40 6.79
C GLY A 98 -13.75 -54.46 7.65
N ASN A 99 -12.90 -53.61 7.05
CA ASN A 99 -11.82 -52.91 7.78
C ASN A 99 -11.99 -51.40 7.98
N ILE A 100 -13.05 -50.77 7.46
CA ILE A 100 -13.27 -49.32 7.63
C ILE A 100 -13.85 -49.01 9.03
N PHE A 101 -14.64 -49.93 9.59
CA PHE A 101 -15.29 -49.73 10.89
C PHE A 101 -14.31 -49.77 12.07
N PHE A 102 -13.30 -50.65 12.01
CA PHE A 102 -12.27 -50.76 13.04
C PHE A 102 -11.35 -49.53 13.10
N GLY A 103 -11.03 -48.94 11.94
CA GLY A 103 -10.20 -47.73 11.87
C GLY A 103 -10.86 -46.50 12.52
N TRP A 104 -12.17 -46.33 12.34
CA TRP A 104 -12.92 -45.22 12.94
C TRP A 104 -13.06 -45.33 14.46
N ILE A 105 -13.28 -46.55 14.97
CA ILE A 105 -13.35 -46.78 16.42
C ILE A 105 -11.96 -46.53 17.04
N PHE A 106 -10.89 -47.02 16.42
CA PHE A 106 -9.53 -46.76 16.89
C PHE A 106 -9.20 -45.27 16.90
N MET A 107 -9.58 -44.53 15.85
CA MET A 107 -9.38 -43.08 15.77
C MET A 107 -10.15 -42.34 16.86
N LEU A 108 -11.41 -42.69 17.12
CA LEU A 108 -12.21 -42.08 18.19
C LEU A 108 -11.64 -42.37 19.58
N VAL A 109 -11.23 -43.62 19.85
CA VAL A 109 -10.59 -44.00 21.12
C VAL A 109 -9.27 -43.24 21.30
N TRP A 110 -8.49 -43.08 20.22
CA TRP A 110 -7.24 -42.33 20.24
C TRP A 110 -7.46 -40.83 20.55
N TRP A 111 -8.47 -40.19 19.95
CA TRP A 111 -8.83 -38.81 20.26
C TRP A 111 -9.34 -38.62 21.69
N VAL A 112 -10.13 -39.56 22.22
CA VAL A 112 -10.59 -39.53 23.62
C VAL A 112 -9.41 -39.63 24.58
N LEU A 113 -8.42 -40.49 24.29
CA LEU A 113 -7.21 -40.63 25.11
C LEU A 113 -6.38 -39.34 25.11
N ILE A 114 -6.20 -38.70 23.96
CA ILE A 114 -5.46 -37.43 23.85
C ILE A 114 -6.16 -36.31 24.63
N ILE A 115 -7.47 -36.15 24.46
CA ILE A 115 -8.23 -35.11 25.17
C ILE A 115 -8.18 -35.35 26.68
N THR A 116 -8.31 -36.61 27.11
CA THR A 116 -8.22 -36.98 28.52
C THR A 116 -6.84 -36.69 29.09
N ALA A 117 -5.77 -37.02 28.36
CA ALA A 117 -4.40 -36.72 28.76
C ALA A 117 -4.15 -35.20 28.88
N ILE A 118 -4.66 -34.40 27.94
CA ILE A 118 -4.56 -32.93 28.00
C ILE A 118 -5.32 -32.37 29.21
N VAL A 119 -6.53 -32.86 29.49
CA VAL A 119 -7.33 -32.42 30.65
C VAL A 119 -6.64 -32.79 31.97
N VAL A 120 -6.08 -34.00 32.06
CA VAL A 120 -5.29 -34.44 33.24
C VAL A 120 -4.04 -33.58 33.40
N PHE A 121 -3.34 -33.28 32.31
CA PHE A 121 -2.15 -32.44 32.32
C PHE A 121 -2.47 -31.00 32.74
N ILE A 122 -3.58 -30.42 32.26
CA ILE A 122 -4.04 -29.09 32.68
C ILE A 122 -4.44 -29.10 34.16
N LYS A 123 -5.16 -30.12 34.64
CA LYS A 123 -5.48 -30.25 36.07
C LYS A 123 -4.23 -30.40 36.92
N TRP A 124 -3.24 -31.16 36.45
CA TRP A 124 -1.95 -31.33 37.12
C TRP A 124 -1.14 -30.04 37.15
N LEU A 125 -1.12 -29.26 36.06
CA LEU A 125 -0.52 -27.92 36.03
C LEU A 125 -1.22 -26.96 36.99
N ILE A 126 -2.55 -26.92 36.99
CA ILE A 126 -3.33 -26.10 37.93
C ILE A 126 -3.05 -26.51 39.38
N TRP A 127 -2.83 -27.79 39.65
CA TRP A 127 -2.44 -28.28 40.98
C TRP A 127 -1.00 -27.90 41.37
N GLN A 128 -0.04 -28.04 40.44
CA GLN A 128 1.36 -27.63 40.63
C GLN A 128 1.53 -26.12 40.90
N PHE A 129 0.65 -25.31 40.31
CA PHE A 129 0.64 -23.85 40.49
C PHE A 129 -0.46 -23.35 41.44
N GLY A 130 -1.27 -24.26 42.00
CA GLY A 130 -2.49 -23.95 42.75
C GLY A 130 -2.33 -23.76 44.26
N GLU A 131 -1.14 -24.01 44.81
CA GLU A 131 -0.85 -23.75 46.22
C GLU A 131 0.47 -22.96 46.38
N LYS A 132 0.43 -21.66 46.05
CA LYS A 132 1.32 -20.68 46.70
C LYS A 132 0.59 -19.35 46.87
N LYS A 133 0.06 -19.18 48.09
CA LYS A 133 -0.59 -18.00 48.69
C LYS A 133 -0.26 -16.66 48.01
N GLU A 134 -1.13 -16.21 47.11
CA GLU A 134 -1.30 -14.78 46.82
C GLU A 134 -2.13 -14.16 47.94
N GLY A 135 -1.54 -13.25 48.72
CA GLY A 135 -2.30 -12.51 49.73
C GLY A 135 -1.52 -11.72 50.78
N LEU A 136 -0.23 -12.01 51.02
CA LEU A 136 0.51 -11.35 52.11
C LEU A 136 1.49 -10.26 51.63
N ALA A 137 2.23 -10.49 50.54
CA ALA A 137 3.23 -9.54 50.05
C ALA A 137 2.62 -8.29 49.37
N ALA A 138 1.53 -8.47 48.60
CA ALA A 138 0.85 -7.37 47.92
C ALA A 138 0.13 -6.41 48.90
N LYS A 139 -0.32 -6.93 50.05
CA LYS A 139 -0.93 -6.12 51.12
C LYS A 139 0.12 -5.25 51.82
N GLN A 140 1.24 -5.83 52.22
CA GLN A 140 2.33 -5.08 52.86
C GLN A 140 2.91 -3.98 51.96
N ALA A 141 3.13 -4.24 50.67
CA ALA A 141 3.65 -3.23 49.75
C ALA A 141 2.66 -2.08 49.51
N MET A 142 1.36 -2.37 49.44
CA MET A 142 0.33 -1.36 49.26
C MET A 142 0.11 -0.50 50.52
N ASP A 143 0.25 -1.11 51.70
CA ASP A 143 0.10 -0.40 52.97
C ASP A 143 1.29 0.57 53.22
N ILE A 144 2.52 0.17 52.88
CA ILE A 144 3.70 1.05 52.88
C ILE A 144 3.54 2.24 51.92
N LEU A 145 2.96 2.01 50.73
CA LEU A 145 2.74 3.07 49.75
C LEU A 145 1.63 4.05 50.16
N LYS A 146 0.60 3.57 50.87
CA LYS A 146 -0.46 4.42 51.43
C LYS A 146 0.04 5.29 52.58
N GLU A 147 0.89 4.74 53.44
CA GLU A 147 1.50 5.47 54.56
C GLU A 147 2.41 6.60 54.05
N ARG A 148 3.22 6.33 53.03
CA ARG A 148 4.05 7.36 52.36
C ARG A 148 3.25 8.43 51.62
N TYR A 149 2.11 8.06 51.03
CA TYR A 149 1.18 9.04 50.43
C TYR A 149 0.53 9.92 51.51
N ALA A 150 0.14 9.34 52.65
CA ALA A 150 -0.45 10.07 53.77
C ALA A 150 0.55 11.03 54.45
N LEU A 151 1.84 10.70 54.44
CA LEU A 151 2.94 11.55 54.92
C LEU A 151 3.36 12.64 53.91
N GLY A 152 2.79 12.67 52.70
CA GLY A 152 3.09 13.67 51.68
C GLY A 152 4.41 13.47 50.93
N GLU A 153 5.06 12.31 51.08
CA GLU A 153 6.33 12.00 50.41
C GLU A 153 6.15 11.67 48.91
N ILE A 154 4.91 11.39 48.48
CA ILE A 154 4.60 10.96 47.10
C ILE A 154 3.30 11.61 46.62
N ASP A 155 3.35 12.29 45.47
CA ASP A 155 2.15 12.88 44.85
C ASP A 155 1.24 11.85 44.17
N LYS A 156 -0.05 12.18 44.08
CA LYS A 156 -1.13 11.34 43.50
C LYS A 156 -0.84 10.84 42.08
N ILE A 157 -0.04 11.59 41.32
CA ILE A 157 0.37 11.26 39.95
C ILE A 157 1.46 10.17 39.92
N ARG A 158 2.34 10.11 40.92
CA ARG A 158 3.38 9.07 41.03
C ARG A 158 2.85 7.75 41.56
N PHE A 159 1.86 7.78 42.46
CA PHE A 159 1.22 6.56 43.00
C PHE A 159 0.59 5.69 41.90
N PHE A 160 -0.04 6.30 40.89
CA PHE A 160 -0.67 5.59 39.77
C PHE A 160 0.28 5.21 38.62
N LYS A 161 1.56 5.58 38.68
CA LYS A 161 2.53 5.40 37.57
C LYS A 161 3.59 4.33 37.80
N ILE A 162 3.54 3.57 38.88
CA ILE A 162 4.52 2.49 39.11
C ILE A 162 4.06 1.21 38.38
N PRO A 163 4.83 0.70 37.40
CA PRO A 163 4.46 -0.49 36.65
C PRO A 163 4.99 -1.73 37.39
N CYS A 164 4.12 -2.45 38.10
CA CYS A 164 4.49 -3.73 38.68
C CYS A 164 3.46 -4.83 38.34
N LEU A 165 4.03 -5.92 37.80
CA LEU A 165 3.52 -7.29 37.72
C LEU A 165 2.34 -7.56 36.77
N ASN A 166 2.65 -7.67 35.46
CA ASN A 166 1.98 -8.68 34.63
C ASN A 166 2.81 -9.14 33.41
N LYS A 167 4.12 -9.36 33.59
CA LYS A 167 4.96 -10.06 32.60
C LYS A 167 4.92 -11.56 32.89
N GLY A 168 3.91 -12.25 32.37
CA GLY A 168 3.80 -13.70 32.49
C GLY A 168 2.62 -14.33 31.74
N PHE A 169 1.55 -13.56 31.47
CA PHE A 169 0.31 -14.11 30.87
C PHE A 169 0.00 -13.57 29.46
N LEU A 170 0.98 -12.97 28.78
CA LEU A 170 0.78 -12.26 27.51
C LEU A 170 1.64 -12.79 26.36
N ILE A 171 1.87 -14.12 26.32
CA ILE A 171 2.67 -14.76 25.26
C ILE A 171 1.85 -15.62 24.29
N PHE A 172 0.55 -15.89 24.51
CA PHE A 172 -0.20 -16.78 23.59
C PHE A 172 -1.49 -16.24 22.93
N THR A 173 -1.73 -14.94 22.97
CA THR A 173 -2.71 -14.29 22.08
C THR A 173 -2.22 -12.90 21.67
N LYS A 174 -1.13 -12.85 20.90
CA LYS A 174 -0.89 -11.74 19.97
C LYS A 174 -1.76 -11.96 18.72
N VAL A 175 -3.08 -12.03 18.90
CA VAL A 175 -3.96 -11.50 17.86
C VAL A 175 -3.79 -10.00 18.02
N VAL A 176 -2.81 -9.45 17.30
CA VAL A 176 -2.73 -8.02 17.11
C VAL A 176 -4.00 -7.67 16.36
N ILE A 177 -5.04 -7.26 17.10
CA ILE A 177 -6.10 -6.46 16.52
C ILE A 177 -5.44 -5.11 16.24
N LEU A 178 -4.70 -5.09 15.14
CA LEU A 178 -4.22 -3.90 14.47
C LEU A 178 -5.52 -3.24 14.01
N ILE A 179 -6.10 -2.33 14.80
CA ILE A 179 -7.22 -1.52 14.34
C ILE A 179 -6.61 -0.52 13.35
N THR A 180 -6.27 -1.01 12.16
CA THR A 180 -6.04 -0.18 10.99
C THR A 180 -7.30 0.66 10.78
N MET A 181 -7.11 1.92 10.37
CA MET A 181 -8.17 2.83 9.94
C MET A 181 -9.37 2.08 9.31
N LEU A 182 -10.59 2.38 9.77
CA LEU A 182 -11.79 1.71 9.28
C LEU A 182 -11.96 1.99 7.78
N THR A 183 -12.17 0.93 7.00
CA THR A 183 -12.34 1.04 5.55
C THR A 183 -13.81 0.88 5.17
N ILE A 184 -14.17 1.42 4.02
CA ILE A 184 -15.53 1.33 3.45
C ILE A 184 -16.03 -0.11 3.33
N LYS A 185 -15.13 -1.10 3.21
CA LYS A 185 -15.48 -2.52 3.17
C LYS A 185 -16.17 -3.01 4.44
N SER A 186 -15.89 -2.37 5.58
CA SER A 186 -16.50 -2.67 6.89
C SER A 186 -17.78 -1.87 7.17
N ALA A 187 -18.11 -0.89 6.33
CA ALA A 187 -19.22 0.02 6.55
C ALA A 187 -20.55 -0.55 6.01
N ASP A 188 -21.60 -0.52 6.83
CA ASP A 188 -22.97 -0.75 6.34
C ASP A 188 -23.49 0.51 5.64
N VAL A 189 -23.29 0.60 4.32
CA VAL A 189 -23.69 1.75 3.48
C VAL A 189 -25.04 1.56 2.79
N LYS A 190 -25.71 0.40 2.97
CA LYS A 190 -26.89 0.04 2.20
C LYS A 190 -28.05 1.00 2.48
N ASN A 191 -28.59 1.60 1.42
CA ASN A 191 -29.68 2.60 1.48
C ASN A 191 -29.38 3.86 2.31
N LYS A 192 -28.15 4.04 2.82
CA LYS A 192 -27.75 5.20 3.63
C LYS A 192 -27.26 6.35 2.76
N LYS A 193 -27.37 7.57 3.28
CA LYS A 193 -26.73 8.76 2.71
C LYS A 193 -25.24 8.76 3.09
N VAL A 194 -24.38 8.73 2.08
CA VAL A 194 -22.92 8.72 2.26
C VAL A 194 -22.36 10.01 1.70
N LEU A 195 -21.71 10.82 2.53
CA LEU A 195 -20.90 11.93 2.07
C LEU A 195 -19.53 11.38 1.67
N LEU A 196 -19.24 11.39 0.37
CA LEU A 196 -17.99 10.92 -0.19
C LEU A 196 -17.09 12.11 -0.53
N ARG A 197 -16.01 12.29 0.23
CA ARG A 197 -14.94 13.24 -0.10
C ARG A 197 -14.01 12.61 -1.12
N VAL A 198 -13.91 13.22 -2.30
CA VAL A 198 -13.02 12.78 -3.38
C VAL A 198 -12.07 13.89 -3.79
N ASP A 199 -10.96 13.53 -4.42
CA ASP A 199 -10.05 14.50 -5.02
C ASP A 199 -10.33 14.66 -6.52
N PHE A 200 -11.18 15.63 -6.89
CA PHE A 200 -11.40 16.01 -8.29
C PHE A 200 -10.74 17.33 -8.66
N ASN A 201 -9.58 17.63 -8.09
CA ASN A 201 -8.79 18.79 -8.45
C ASN A 201 -8.06 18.55 -9.78
N VAL A 202 -8.79 18.67 -10.88
CA VAL A 202 -8.29 18.47 -12.26
C VAL A 202 -7.91 19.78 -12.93
N VAL A 203 -7.00 19.73 -13.89
CA VAL A 203 -6.62 20.90 -14.68
C VAL A 203 -7.71 21.20 -15.72
N LEU A 204 -8.20 22.44 -15.73
CA LEU A 204 -9.17 22.91 -16.71
C LEU A 204 -8.49 23.74 -17.80
N VAL A 205 -8.84 23.45 -19.05
CA VAL A 205 -8.38 24.19 -20.23
C VAL A 205 -9.56 24.97 -20.80
N LYS A 206 -9.39 26.27 -20.97
CA LYS A 206 -10.36 27.14 -21.64
C LYS A 206 -9.92 27.31 -23.10
N LYS A 207 -10.68 26.77 -24.05
CA LYS A 207 -10.44 26.95 -25.48
C LYS A 207 -11.74 27.34 -26.17
N GLY A 208 -11.75 28.50 -26.84
CA GLY A 208 -12.90 28.99 -27.61
C GLY A 208 -14.20 29.10 -26.79
N GLY A 209 -14.15 29.65 -25.57
CA GLY A 209 -15.32 29.76 -24.68
C GLY A 209 -15.80 28.45 -24.04
N THR A 210 -15.19 27.31 -24.38
CA THR A 210 -15.49 26.02 -23.76
C THR A 210 -14.45 25.63 -22.71
N THR A 211 -14.93 25.25 -21.53
CA THR A 211 -14.10 24.68 -20.45
C THR A 211 -14.04 23.16 -20.61
N ARG A 212 -12.84 22.63 -20.84
CA ARG A 212 -12.56 21.19 -20.94
C ARG A 212 -11.63 20.76 -19.81
N ILE A 213 -11.67 19.48 -19.49
CA ILE A 213 -10.73 18.85 -18.55
C ILE A 213 -9.53 18.39 -19.37
N ALA A 214 -8.31 18.80 -18.99
CA ALA A 214 -7.08 18.37 -19.67
C ALA A 214 -6.85 16.87 -19.48
N ASP A 215 -6.95 16.43 -18.23
CA ASP A 215 -6.74 15.07 -17.80
C ASP A 215 -7.77 14.68 -16.74
N ASP A 216 -8.35 13.50 -16.86
CA ASP A 216 -9.39 12.99 -15.97
C ASP A 216 -8.93 11.85 -15.07
N PHE A 217 -7.62 11.65 -14.92
CA PHE A 217 -7.00 10.60 -14.10
C PHE A 217 -7.58 10.55 -12.69
N ARG A 218 -7.63 11.70 -12.00
CA ARG A 218 -8.19 11.81 -10.65
C ARG A 218 -9.67 11.41 -10.57
N ILE A 219 -10.45 11.69 -11.61
CA ILE A 219 -11.87 11.31 -11.66
C ILE A 219 -11.99 9.79 -11.81
N ARG A 220 -11.16 9.19 -12.67
CA ARG A 220 -11.11 7.74 -12.88
C ARG A 220 -10.65 7.00 -11.62
N ALA A 221 -9.68 7.55 -10.91
CA ALA A 221 -9.11 6.97 -9.70
C ALA A 221 -10.16 6.79 -8.59
N ALA A 222 -11.16 7.67 -8.48
CA ALA A 222 -12.25 7.56 -7.50
C ALA A 222 -13.41 6.63 -7.93
N LEU A 223 -13.43 6.16 -9.19
CA LEU A 223 -14.52 5.32 -9.69
C LEU A 223 -14.69 4.00 -8.92
N PRO A 224 -13.65 3.29 -8.46
CA PRO A 224 -13.82 2.07 -7.67
C PRO A 224 -14.68 2.29 -6.42
N THR A 225 -14.41 3.34 -5.65
CA THR A 225 -15.18 3.66 -4.43
C THR A 225 -16.62 4.05 -4.77
N ILE A 226 -16.82 4.87 -5.81
CA ILE A 226 -18.17 5.25 -6.25
C ILE A 226 -18.96 4.01 -6.71
N LYS A 227 -18.34 3.14 -7.50
CA LYS A 227 -18.95 1.88 -7.96
C LYS A 227 -19.29 0.95 -6.80
N HIS A 228 -18.42 0.85 -5.79
CA HIS A 228 -18.68 0.08 -4.58
C HIS A 228 -19.92 0.59 -3.83
N LEU A 229 -20.05 1.90 -3.63
CA LEU A 229 -21.21 2.52 -3.01
C LEU A 229 -22.49 2.30 -3.83
N LEU A 230 -22.42 2.44 -5.16
CA LEU A 230 -23.54 2.20 -6.06
C LEU A 230 -24.01 0.74 -6.03
N LYS A 231 -23.08 -0.22 -6.03
CA LYS A 231 -23.38 -1.67 -5.93
C LYS A 231 -24.17 -1.97 -4.66
N ASN A 232 -23.84 -1.30 -3.56
CA ASN A 232 -24.52 -1.42 -2.28
C ASN A 232 -25.78 -0.52 -2.15
N LYS A 233 -26.27 0.09 -3.23
CA LYS A 233 -27.47 0.94 -3.25
C LYS A 233 -27.41 2.16 -2.31
N ALA A 234 -26.22 2.65 -1.97
CA ALA A 234 -26.04 3.87 -1.18
C ALA A 234 -26.56 5.11 -1.93
N LYS A 235 -26.92 6.16 -1.19
CA LYS A 235 -27.25 7.49 -1.71
C LYS A 235 -25.99 8.35 -1.60
N ILE A 236 -25.32 8.64 -2.71
CA ILE A 236 -23.95 9.20 -2.71
C ILE A 236 -24.01 10.72 -2.85
N ILE A 237 -23.42 11.43 -1.89
CA ILE A 237 -23.25 12.89 -1.92
C ILE A 237 -21.76 13.17 -2.09
N ILE A 238 -21.37 13.61 -3.28
CA ILE A 238 -19.96 13.83 -3.63
C ILE A 238 -19.56 15.25 -3.27
N ALA A 239 -18.50 15.38 -2.47
CA ALA A 239 -17.88 16.63 -2.10
C ALA A 239 -16.43 16.67 -2.62
N SER A 240 -16.05 17.74 -3.31
CA SER A 240 -14.68 17.95 -3.78
C SER A 240 -14.28 19.42 -3.75
N HIS A 241 -13.00 19.67 -3.99
CA HIS A 241 -12.47 20.99 -4.28
C HIS A 241 -11.96 21.06 -5.72
N LEU A 242 -11.77 22.28 -6.21
CA LEU A 242 -11.09 22.57 -7.47
C LEU A 242 -10.35 23.91 -7.34
N GLY A 243 -9.07 23.94 -7.71
CA GLY A 243 -8.28 25.16 -7.70
C GLY A 243 -8.31 25.89 -6.36
N ASP A 244 -8.39 27.21 -6.40
CA ASP A 244 -8.44 28.07 -5.21
C ASP A 244 -9.87 28.31 -4.68
N GLY A 245 -10.89 27.86 -5.41
CA GLY A 245 -12.32 28.09 -5.12
C GLY A 245 -13.06 28.81 -6.24
N LYS A 246 -12.35 29.47 -7.18
CA LYS A 246 -12.98 30.27 -8.25
C LYS A 246 -13.72 29.39 -9.27
N GLU A 247 -13.17 28.24 -9.61
CA GLU A 247 -13.75 27.35 -10.62
C GLU A 247 -14.96 26.55 -10.09
N SER A 248 -15.95 26.31 -10.95
CA SER A 248 -17.08 25.42 -10.66
C SER A 248 -16.71 23.97 -10.94
N LEU A 249 -17.25 23.05 -10.14
CA LEU A 249 -17.16 21.60 -10.38
C LEU A 249 -18.16 21.08 -11.41
N ARG A 250 -18.99 21.93 -12.02
CA ARG A 250 -19.97 21.51 -13.04
C ARG A 250 -19.37 20.77 -14.25
N PRO A 251 -18.19 21.12 -14.80
CA PRO A 251 -17.55 20.34 -15.86
C PRO A 251 -17.13 18.94 -15.38
N VAL A 252 -16.66 18.85 -14.14
CA VAL A 252 -16.23 17.59 -13.49
C VAL A 252 -17.43 16.66 -13.29
N SER A 253 -18.56 17.17 -12.80
CA SER A 253 -19.77 16.36 -12.61
C SER A 253 -20.32 15.81 -13.93
N ARG A 254 -20.26 16.59 -15.01
CA ARG A 254 -20.60 16.12 -16.37
C ARG A 254 -19.66 15.03 -16.87
N ARG A 255 -18.35 15.13 -16.58
CA ARG A 255 -17.39 14.08 -16.94
C ARG A 255 -17.65 12.80 -16.16
N LEU A 256 -17.90 12.91 -14.86
CA LEU A 256 -18.25 11.78 -14.01
C LEU A 256 -19.53 11.08 -14.49
N GLU A 257 -20.57 11.83 -14.86
CA GLU A 257 -21.81 11.28 -15.44
C GLU A 257 -21.53 10.43 -16.69
N LYS A 258 -20.67 10.92 -17.60
CA LYS A 258 -20.25 10.17 -18.80
C LYS A 258 -19.49 8.89 -18.45
N LEU A 259 -18.53 8.97 -17.52
CA LEU A 259 -17.71 7.82 -17.10
C LEU A 259 -18.55 6.73 -16.40
N LEU A 260 -19.55 7.12 -15.62
CA LEU A 260 -20.44 6.20 -14.92
C LEU A 260 -21.61 5.71 -15.79
N LYS A 261 -21.87 6.36 -16.93
CA LYS A 261 -23.10 6.16 -17.73
C LYS A 261 -24.36 6.25 -16.86
N LYS A 262 -24.36 7.18 -15.89
CA LYS A 262 -25.40 7.32 -14.87
C LYS A 262 -25.59 8.76 -14.47
N LYS A 263 -26.86 9.18 -14.33
CA LYS A 263 -27.24 10.56 -13.99
C LYS A 263 -26.59 11.04 -12.68
N VAL A 264 -25.86 12.14 -12.76
CA VAL A 264 -25.23 12.84 -11.62
C VAL A 264 -25.93 14.19 -11.42
N ARG A 265 -26.60 14.36 -10.28
CA ARG A 265 -27.36 15.59 -10.00
C ARG A 265 -26.44 16.64 -9.38
N PHE A 266 -26.03 17.62 -10.17
CA PHE A 266 -25.24 18.75 -9.68
C PHE A 266 -26.07 19.77 -8.89
N VAL A 267 -25.52 20.31 -7.81
CA VAL A 267 -26.08 21.43 -7.03
C VAL A 267 -25.02 22.51 -6.92
N GLY A 268 -25.36 23.76 -7.25
CA GLY A 268 -24.42 24.89 -7.22
C GLY A 268 -24.07 25.41 -5.82
N GLU A 269 -24.33 24.64 -4.77
CA GLU A 269 -24.15 24.99 -3.36
C GLU A 269 -23.60 23.75 -2.62
N CYS A 270 -22.82 23.96 -1.55
CA CYS A 270 -22.30 22.87 -0.72
C CYS A 270 -23.18 22.58 0.50
N VAL A 271 -23.83 23.61 1.04
CA VAL A 271 -24.62 23.60 2.28
C VAL A 271 -25.89 24.45 2.11
N GLY A 272 -26.88 24.28 2.99
CA GLY A 272 -28.11 25.08 3.04
C GLY A 272 -29.36 24.36 2.52
N LYS A 273 -30.52 24.98 2.75
CA LYS A 273 -31.87 24.39 2.52
C LYS A 273 -32.05 23.73 1.15
N LYS A 274 -31.49 24.29 0.09
CA LYS A 274 -31.61 23.73 -1.26
C LYS A 274 -30.89 22.40 -1.41
N VAL A 275 -29.72 22.24 -0.81
CA VAL A 275 -28.95 21.00 -0.88
C VAL A 275 -29.52 19.95 0.09
N GLU A 276 -29.96 20.38 1.26
CA GLU A 276 -30.68 19.55 2.25
C GLU A 276 -31.93 18.91 1.64
N ASN A 277 -32.83 19.74 1.07
CA ASN A 277 -34.04 19.29 0.39
C ASN A 277 -33.75 18.29 -0.74
N LYS A 278 -32.63 18.46 -1.45
CA LYS A 278 -32.21 17.53 -2.52
C LYS A 278 -31.64 16.24 -1.96
N ALA A 279 -30.88 16.30 -0.87
CA ALA A 279 -30.30 15.15 -0.20
C ALA A 279 -31.40 14.26 0.43
N GLU A 280 -32.44 14.86 1.03
CA GLU A 280 -33.59 14.14 1.59
C GLU A 280 -34.37 13.36 0.53
N LYS A 281 -34.61 13.98 -0.63
CA LYS A 281 -35.37 13.39 -1.75
C LYS A 281 -34.56 12.37 -2.57
N MET A 282 -33.34 12.01 -2.14
CA MET A 282 -32.52 11.02 -2.84
C MET A 282 -33.11 9.62 -2.74
N LYS A 283 -33.27 8.97 -3.89
CA LYS A 283 -33.56 7.54 -3.99
C LYS A 283 -32.27 6.72 -3.91
N ASN A 284 -32.38 5.47 -3.47
CA ASN A 284 -31.24 4.56 -3.36
C ASN A 284 -30.48 4.45 -4.69
N GLY A 285 -29.15 4.48 -4.64
CA GLY A 285 -28.30 4.45 -5.83
C GLY A 285 -28.27 5.74 -6.66
N GLN A 286 -28.77 6.87 -6.15
CA GLN A 286 -28.61 8.19 -6.78
C GLN A 286 -27.34 8.89 -6.33
N ILE A 287 -26.85 9.80 -7.18
CA ILE A 287 -25.67 10.63 -6.93
C ILE A 287 -26.08 12.10 -6.92
N LEU A 288 -25.76 12.78 -5.83
CA LEU A 288 -25.79 14.23 -5.68
C LEU A 288 -24.35 14.74 -5.69
N PHE A 289 -24.07 15.79 -6.45
CA PHE A 289 -22.73 16.34 -6.61
C PHE A 289 -22.74 17.80 -6.16
N LEU A 290 -21.98 18.10 -5.11
CA LEU A 290 -21.88 19.42 -4.52
C LEU A 290 -20.98 20.35 -5.32
N GLU A 291 -21.16 21.65 -5.12
CA GLU A 291 -20.24 22.64 -5.68
C GLU A 291 -18.86 22.60 -4.97
N ASN A 292 -17.91 23.36 -5.50
CA ASN A 292 -16.56 23.48 -4.99
C ASN A 292 -16.51 23.92 -3.52
N LEU A 293 -16.04 23.03 -2.65
CA LEU A 293 -15.89 23.28 -1.21
C LEU A 293 -15.07 24.54 -0.90
N ARG A 294 -14.06 24.86 -1.72
CA ARG A 294 -13.18 26.02 -1.50
C ARG A 294 -13.82 27.36 -1.83
N ARG A 295 -15.08 27.39 -2.29
CA ARG A 295 -15.88 28.63 -2.32
C ARG A 295 -16.25 29.11 -0.93
N HIS A 296 -16.23 28.21 0.05
CA HIS A 296 -16.40 28.50 1.46
C HIS A 296 -15.01 28.69 2.09
N PRO A 297 -14.62 29.92 2.50
CA PRO A 297 -13.35 30.13 3.20
C PRO A 297 -13.22 29.28 4.47
N GLU A 298 -14.35 28.91 5.07
CA GLU A 298 -14.51 28.00 6.21
C GLU A 298 -13.84 26.63 5.99
N GLU A 299 -13.82 26.12 4.75
CA GLU A 299 -13.19 24.84 4.40
C GLU A 299 -11.70 24.80 4.76
N LYS A 300 -10.96 25.87 4.42
CA LYS A 300 -9.51 25.94 4.70
C LYS A 300 -9.20 26.23 6.16
N LYS A 301 -10.16 26.83 6.89
CA LYS A 301 -10.03 27.17 8.31
C LYS A 301 -10.37 26.01 9.25
N ASN A 302 -10.74 24.84 8.71
CA ASN A 302 -11.25 23.72 9.50
C ASN A 302 -12.46 24.07 10.36
N ASP A 303 -13.33 24.96 9.86
CA ASP A 303 -14.45 25.46 10.63
C ASP A 303 -15.43 24.33 10.99
N LEU A 304 -15.77 24.23 12.28
CA LEU A 304 -16.61 23.15 12.79
C LEU A 304 -18.08 23.32 12.43
N GLU A 305 -18.60 24.55 12.36
CA GLU A 305 -19.98 24.78 11.94
C GLU A 305 -20.18 24.41 10.47
N PHE A 306 -19.22 24.72 9.62
CA PHE A 306 -19.23 24.31 8.22
C PHE A 306 -19.13 22.80 8.07
N ALA A 307 -18.27 22.14 8.85
CA ALA A 307 -18.18 20.69 8.89
C ALA A 307 -19.48 20.02 9.36
N GLU A 308 -20.16 20.58 10.37
CA GLU A 308 -21.45 20.11 10.87
C GLU A 308 -22.55 20.26 9.80
N LYS A 309 -22.60 21.42 9.11
CA LYS A 309 -23.53 21.65 7.98
C LYS A 309 -23.34 20.62 6.87
N LEU A 310 -22.10 20.23 6.55
CA LEU A 310 -21.82 19.14 5.60
C LEU A 310 -22.25 17.78 6.16
N ALA A 311 -21.99 17.53 7.45
CA ALA A 311 -22.34 16.28 8.12
C ALA A 311 -23.84 16.01 8.10
N HIS A 312 -24.68 17.04 8.32
CA HIS A 312 -26.15 16.94 8.27
C HIS A 312 -26.72 16.35 6.96
N LEU A 313 -25.95 16.43 5.87
CA LEU A 313 -26.38 15.88 4.58
C LEU A 313 -26.38 14.35 4.57
N ALA A 314 -25.57 13.71 5.40
CA ALA A 314 -25.28 12.29 5.35
C ALA A 314 -25.40 11.57 6.71
N GLN A 315 -25.27 10.25 6.68
CA GLN A 315 -25.24 9.37 7.85
C GLN A 315 -23.86 8.74 8.04
N ILE A 316 -23.07 8.67 6.97
CA ILE A 316 -21.72 8.09 6.93
C ILE A 316 -20.83 9.03 6.13
N TYR A 317 -19.60 9.21 6.61
CA TYR A 317 -18.54 9.89 5.90
C TYR A 317 -17.55 8.89 5.32
N VAL A 318 -17.17 9.09 4.05
CA VAL A 318 -16.09 8.35 3.40
C VAL A 318 -15.08 9.34 2.85
N ASN A 319 -13.84 9.25 3.31
CA ASN A 319 -12.72 9.99 2.75
C ASN A 319 -11.99 9.13 1.72
N ASP A 320 -12.03 9.53 0.46
CA ASP A 320 -11.33 8.91 -0.66
C ASP A 320 -10.39 9.90 -1.35
N ALA A 321 -9.94 10.92 -0.62
CA ALA A 321 -9.18 12.06 -1.13
C ALA A 321 -7.79 12.17 -0.47
N PHE A 322 -6.92 11.21 -0.73
CA PHE A 322 -5.55 11.18 -0.17
C PHE A 322 -4.78 12.50 -0.38
N GLY A 323 -4.91 13.12 -1.55
CA GLY A 323 -4.22 14.35 -1.91
C GLY A 323 -4.47 15.56 -1.01
N VAL A 324 -5.55 15.55 -0.20
CA VAL A 324 -5.84 16.61 0.78
C VAL A 324 -5.64 16.19 2.23
N CYS A 325 -5.24 14.94 2.51
CA CYS A 325 -5.07 14.45 3.88
C CYS A 325 -3.92 15.14 4.65
N HIS A 326 -2.96 15.77 3.94
CA HIS A 326 -1.92 16.60 4.57
C HIS A 326 -2.42 17.95 5.08
N ARG A 327 -3.70 18.28 4.90
CA ARG A 327 -4.28 19.58 5.30
C ARG A 327 -5.41 19.37 6.31
N PRO A 328 -5.45 20.17 7.39
CA PRO A 328 -6.54 20.12 8.36
C PRO A 328 -7.74 20.90 7.83
N HIS A 329 -8.44 20.38 6.81
CA HIS A 329 -9.62 21.04 6.24
C HIS A 329 -10.92 20.56 6.89
N ALA A 330 -11.97 21.37 6.84
CA ALA A 330 -13.27 21.04 7.42
C ALA A 330 -13.85 19.74 6.84
N SER A 331 -13.80 19.58 5.51
CA SER A 331 -14.30 18.39 4.80
C SER A 331 -13.41 17.13 4.93
N VAL A 332 -12.31 17.20 5.67
CA VAL A 332 -11.31 16.12 5.84
C VAL A 332 -11.12 15.75 7.31
N VAL A 333 -10.94 16.76 8.18
CA VAL A 333 -10.69 16.58 9.61
C VAL A 333 -11.92 16.99 10.43
N GLY A 334 -12.46 18.18 10.22
CA GLY A 334 -13.60 18.68 11.01
C GLY A 334 -14.81 17.74 10.94
N ILE A 335 -15.13 17.24 9.76
CA ILE A 335 -16.30 16.38 9.51
C ILE A 335 -16.26 15.04 10.26
N THR A 336 -15.07 14.51 10.56
CA THR A 336 -14.95 13.20 11.22
C THR A 336 -15.41 13.23 12.67
N LYS A 337 -15.57 14.42 13.26
CA LYS A 337 -16.13 14.62 14.60
C LYS A 337 -17.65 14.39 14.65
N PHE A 338 -18.34 14.48 13.50
CA PHE A 338 -19.80 14.46 13.43
C PHE A 338 -20.37 13.18 12.82
N LEU A 339 -19.58 12.44 12.04
CA LEU A 339 -20.04 11.25 11.33
C LEU A 339 -19.11 10.05 11.55
N PRO A 340 -19.66 8.82 11.60
CA PRO A 340 -18.88 7.61 11.40
C PRO A 340 -18.09 7.71 10.10
N SER A 341 -16.77 7.58 10.22
CA SER A 341 -15.81 7.95 9.19
C SER A 341 -15.01 6.75 8.73
N TYR A 342 -14.91 6.60 7.41
CA TYR A 342 -14.23 5.46 6.77
C TYR A 342 -13.30 5.94 5.66
N ALA A 343 -12.24 5.19 5.41
CA ALA A 343 -11.44 5.34 4.21
C ALA A 343 -12.12 4.70 3.00
N GLY A 344 -12.12 5.42 1.88
CA GLY A 344 -12.47 4.85 0.58
C GLY A 344 -11.36 3.95 0.04
N LEU A 345 -11.63 3.31 -1.10
CA LEU A 345 -10.73 2.31 -1.68
C LEU A 345 -9.45 2.94 -2.26
N LEU A 346 -9.51 4.17 -2.76
CA LEU A 346 -8.32 4.90 -3.22
C LEU A 346 -7.45 5.25 -2.03
N LEU A 347 -8.05 5.82 -0.97
CA LEU A 347 -7.30 6.20 0.23
C LEU A 347 -6.62 4.99 0.87
N GLU A 348 -7.35 3.88 1.03
CA GLU A 348 -6.82 2.60 1.53
C GLU A 348 -5.66 2.09 0.65
N LYS A 349 -5.81 2.13 -0.68
CA LYS A 349 -4.74 1.70 -1.60
C LYS A 349 -3.49 2.57 -1.45
N GLU A 350 -3.65 3.90 -1.42
CA GLU A 350 -2.53 4.83 -1.24
C GLU A 350 -1.78 4.56 0.06
N THR A 351 -2.48 4.45 1.19
CA THR A 351 -1.82 4.21 2.48
C THR A 351 -1.09 2.87 2.50
N ASN A 352 -1.71 1.79 2.00
CA ASN A 352 -1.10 0.46 2.02
C ASN A 352 0.17 0.39 1.17
N VAL A 353 0.12 0.95 -0.05
CA VAL A 353 1.28 0.95 -0.95
C VAL A 353 2.44 1.76 -0.37
N LEU A 354 2.16 2.94 0.19
CA LEU A 354 3.20 3.81 0.73
C LEU A 354 3.77 3.28 2.06
N GLU A 355 2.93 2.66 2.89
CA GLU A 355 3.37 1.99 4.11
C GLU A 355 4.29 0.82 3.77
N GLN A 356 3.89 -0.07 2.85
CA GLN A 356 4.74 -1.18 2.40
C GLN A 356 6.09 -0.67 1.88
N ALA A 357 6.08 0.36 1.03
CA ALA A 357 7.29 0.92 0.43
C ALA A 357 8.25 1.60 1.43
N THR A 358 7.75 2.02 2.60
CA THR A 358 8.56 2.71 3.62
C THR A 358 8.90 1.83 4.83
N THR A 359 8.22 0.70 5.02
CA THR A 359 8.42 -0.19 6.17
C THR A 359 9.09 -1.51 5.79
N SER A 360 8.66 -2.15 4.70
CA SER A 360 9.18 -3.44 4.24
C SER A 360 9.14 -3.51 2.70
N PRO A 361 9.93 -2.65 2.01
CA PRO A 361 10.03 -2.70 0.56
C PRO A 361 10.81 -3.93 0.09
N ASP A 362 10.48 -4.43 -1.09
CA ASP A 362 11.34 -5.41 -1.77
C ASP A 362 12.64 -4.72 -2.18
N ARG A 363 13.78 -5.31 -1.80
CA ARG A 363 15.10 -4.72 -2.01
C ARG A 363 15.87 -5.31 -3.20
N PRO A 364 16.62 -4.48 -3.97
CA PRO A 364 16.97 -3.09 -3.65
C PRO A 364 15.85 -2.07 -3.82
N LEU A 365 15.71 -1.15 -2.86
CA LEU A 365 14.84 0.02 -2.94
C LEU A 365 15.64 1.18 -3.52
N ALA A 366 15.23 1.63 -4.72
CA ALA A 366 15.74 2.84 -5.35
C ALA A 366 14.74 4.00 -5.25
N VAL A 367 15.23 5.19 -4.92
CA VAL A 367 14.41 6.41 -4.80
C VAL A 367 14.94 7.48 -5.72
N ILE A 368 14.11 7.94 -6.65
CA ILE A 368 14.45 8.97 -7.64
C ILE A 368 13.76 10.27 -7.23
N VAL A 369 14.54 11.32 -7.00
CA VAL A 369 14.05 12.62 -6.57
C VAL A 369 14.53 13.71 -7.53
N GLY A 370 13.60 14.31 -8.25
CA GLY A 370 13.87 15.41 -9.19
C GLY A 370 13.10 16.69 -8.86
N GLY A 371 13.05 17.64 -9.79
CA GLY A 371 12.34 18.91 -9.67
C GLY A 371 13.24 20.09 -9.30
N ALA A 372 12.62 21.24 -9.07
CA ALA A 372 13.36 22.50 -8.97
C ALA A 372 13.94 22.80 -7.58
N LYS A 373 13.18 22.56 -6.51
CA LYS A 373 13.49 23.05 -5.15
C LYS A 373 13.85 21.93 -4.18
N ILE A 374 15.07 21.95 -3.66
CA ILE A 374 15.54 21.04 -2.62
C ILE A 374 14.90 21.33 -1.26
N SER A 375 14.57 22.59 -0.97
CA SER A 375 13.89 22.98 0.28
C SER A 375 12.60 22.20 0.54
N THR A 376 11.88 21.87 -0.52
CA THR A 376 10.62 21.11 -0.46
C THR A 376 10.82 19.59 -0.29
N LYS A 377 12.05 19.09 -0.48
CA LYS A 377 12.36 17.65 -0.52
C LYS A 377 13.48 17.24 0.44
N ILE A 378 14.09 18.15 1.19
CA ILE A 378 15.23 17.84 2.06
C ILE A 378 14.90 16.74 3.08
N LYS A 379 13.75 16.81 3.75
CA LYS A 379 13.30 15.78 4.71
C LYS A 379 13.07 14.42 4.05
N LEU A 380 12.57 14.42 2.82
CA LEU A 380 12.38 13.20 2.03
C LEU A 380 13.74 12.56 1.73
N ILE A 381 14.71 13.35 1.29
CA ILE A 381 16.08 12.90 0.99
C ILE A 381 16.74 12.36 2.26
N GLU A 382 16.70 13.10 3.37
CA GLU A 382 17.23 12.66 4.67
C GLU A 382 16.64 11.31 5.11
N ARG A 383 15.32 11.14 4.99
CA ARG A 383 14.67 9.88 5.36
C ARG A 383 15.12 8.73 4.45
N PHE A 384 15.19 8.94 3.14
CA PHE A 384 15.52 7.86 2.21
C PHE A 384 17.00 7.54 2.13
N LEU A 385 17.92 8.43 2.50
CA LEU A 385 19.32 8.05 2.72
C LEU A 385 19.47 6.98 3.81
N ASN A 386 18.58 7.01 4.81
CA ASN A 386 18.54 6.01 5.87
C ASN A 386 17.83 4.71 5.45
N LEU A 387 16.77 4.81 4.63
CA LEU A 387 15.90 3.66 4.30
C LEU A 387 16.24 2.95 2.99
N ALA A 388 16.61 3.70 1.95
CA ALA A 388 16.85 3.18 0.61
C ALA A 388 18.23 2.54 0.48
N ASP A 389 18.36 1.68 -0.54
CA ASP A 389 19.63 1.16 -0.98
C ASP A 389 20.32 2.18 -1.91
N ASP A 390 19.53 2.82 -2.78
CA ASP A 390 19.98 3.83 -3.72
C ASP A 390 19.06 5.06 -3.75
N VAL A 391 19.64 6.26 -3.72
CA VAL A 391 18.93 7.55 -3.86
C VAL A 391 19.51 8.32 -5.02
N ILE A 392 18.74 8.49 -6.10
CA ILE A 392 19.11 9.26 -7.29
C ILE A 392 18.53 10.68 -7.16
N LEU A 393 19.38 11.71 -7.28
CA LEU A 393 18.93 13.09 -7.41
C LEU A 393 19.15 13.61 -8.82
N GLY A 394 18.14 14.30 -9.35
CA GLY A 394 18.22 15.02 -10.62
C GLY A 394 17.49 16.36 -10.56
N GLY A 395 17.29 17.01 -11.70
CA GLY A 395 16.61 18.29 -11.79
C GLY A 395 17.43 19.44 -11.19
N ALA A 396 16.82 20.63 -11.12
CA ALA A 396 17.54 21.79 -10.62
C ALA A 396 17.93 21.68 -9.14
N LEU A 397 17.22 20.86 -8.35
CA LEU A 397 17.59 20.61 -6.96
C LEU A 397 18.96 19.94 -6.80
N ALA A 398 19.41 19.16 -7.80
CA ALA A 398 20.72 18.52 -7.77
C ALA A 398 21.84 19.55 -7.85
N ASN A 399 21.61 20.69 -8.51
CA ASN A 399 22.58 21.78 -8.61
C ASN A 399 22.95 22.35 -7.24
N THR A 400 21.99 22.46 -6.32
CA THR A 400 22.25 22.92 -4.95
C THR A 400 23.18 21.95 -4.21
N VAL A 401 23.00 20.64 -4.41
CA VAL A 401 23.89 19.62 -3.81
C VAL A 401 25.28 19.64 -4.46
N LEU A 402 25.36 19.76 -5.78
CA LEU A 402 26.63 19.89 -6.50
C LEU A 402 27.40 21.14 -6.05
N LYS A 403 26.72 22.27 -5.90
CA LYS A 403 27.28 23.51 -5.37
C LYS A 403 27.76 23.35 -3.93
N ALA A 404 26.98 22.68 -3.07
CA ALA A 404 27.39 22.38 -1.69
C ALA A 404 28.62 21.46 -1.62
N LYS A 405 28.84 20.61 -2.63
CA LYS A 405 30.07 19.82 -2.82
C LYS A 405 31.25 20.61 -3.41
N GLY A 406 31.10 21.91 -3.64
CA GLY A 406 32.14 22.78 -4.19
C GLY A 406 32.28 22.72 -5.71
N LEU A 407 31.36 22.09 -6.43
CA LEU A 407 31.41 21.99 -7.89
C LEU A 407 30.81 23.25 -8.55
N SER A 408 31.40 23.66 -9.68
CA SER A 408 30.84 24.75 -10.49
C SER A 408 29.56 24.32 -11.19
N VAL A 409 28.50 25.11 -11.03
CA VAL A 409 27.20 24.95 -11.69
C VAL A 409 26.83 26.18 -12.54
N GLY A 410 27.76 27.11 -12.79
CA GLY A 410 27.50 28.32 -13.57
C GLY A 410 26.37 29.19 -12.98
N LYS A 411 25.41 29.58 -13.82
CA LYS A 411 24.20 30.36 -13.46
C LYS A 411 22.97 29.49 -13.21
N SER A 412 23.17 28.18 -13.00
CA SER A 412 22.06 27.26 -12.72
C SER A 412 21.29 27.69 -11.47
N PHE A 413 20.01 27.34 -11.41
CA PHE A 413 19.21 27.58 -10.20
C PHE A 413 19.80 26.82 -9.02
N VAL A 414 20.04 27.53 -7.92
CA VAL A 414 20.57 27.05 -6.64
C VAL A 414 19.82 27.76 -5.53
N GLU A 415 19.39 27.01 -4.51
CA GLU A 415 18.87 27.59 -3.26
C GLU A 415 20.05 27.80 -2.31
N GLU A 416 20.69 28.97 -2.37
CA GLU A 416 21.90 29.30 -1.61
C GLU A 416 21.66 29.14 -0.09
N GLU A 417 20.46 29.47 0.38
CA GLU A 417 20.02 29.30 1.77
C GLU A 417 19.99 27.83 2.24
N MET A 418 19.96 26.88 1.32
CA MET A 418 19.93 25.44 1.62
C MET A 418 21.32 24.81 1.67
N ILE A 419 22.39 25.52 1.28
CA ILE A 419 23.76 24.98 1.29
C ILE A 419 24.21 24.63 2.71
N GLU A 420 23.98 25.51 3.69
CA GLU A 420 24.32 25.22 5.10
C GLU A 420 23.49 24.08 5.68
N PRO A 421 22.14 24.03 5.53
CA PRO A 421 21.34 22.86 5.89
C PRO A 421 21.83 21.55 5.28
N LEU A 422 22.27 21.55 4.02
CA LEU A 422 22.75 20.33 3.34
C LEU A 422 24.01 19.74 3.96
N LYS A 423 24.81 20.52 4.70
CA LYS A 423 25.96 19.98 5.45
C LYS A 423 25.54 19.03 6.58
N LYS A 424 24.28 19.13 7.04
CA LYS A 424 23.71 18.21 8.04
C LYS A 424 23.14 16.94 7.41
N VAL A 425 22.99 16.92 6.09
CA VAL A 425 22.55 15.76 5.32
C VAL A 425 23.81 14.99 4.88
N GLU A 426 23.75 13.65 4.87
CA GLU A 426 24.85 12.79 4.40
C GLU A 426 25.01 12.85 2.87
N ILE A 427 25.29 14.04 2.32
CA ILE A 427 25.42 14.27 0.88
C ILE A 427 26.64 13.54 0.26
N THR A 428 27.54 13.02 1.08
CA THR A 428 28.68 12.19 0.68
C THR A 428 28.40 10.69 0.77
N SER A 429 27.18 10.30 1.16
CA SER A 429 26.79 8.89 1.23
C SER A 429 26.99 8.20 -0.12
N PRO A 430 27.58 6.98 -0.16
CA PRO A 430 27.73 6.22 -1.40
C PRO A 430 26.39 5.78 -2.00
N LYS A 431 25.31 5.85 -1.22
CA LYS A 431 23.94 5.61 -1.68
C LYS A 431 23.36 6.78 -2.47
N LEU A 432 23.98 7.96 -2.39
CA LEU A 432 23.50 9.18 -3.03
C LEU A 432 24.14 9.35 -4.41
N HIS A 433 23.34 9.13 -5.45
CA HIS A 433 23.74 9.23 -6.84
C HIS A 433 23.35 10.60 -7.39
N LEU A 434 24.36 11.39 -7.75
CA LEU A 434 24.22 12.68 -8.42
C LEU A 434 24.59 12.55 -9.90
N PRO A 435 24.17 13.50 -10.77
CA PRO A 435 24.65 13.52 -12.14
C PRO A 435 26.17 13.63 -12.19
N VAL A 436 26.80 12.90 -13.10
CA VAL A 436 28.25 12.96 -13.38
C VAL A 436 28.54 13.86 -14.57
N ASP A 437 27.54 14.07 -15.42
CA ASP A 437 27.53 14.96 -16.56
C ASP A 437 26.15 15.61 -16.74
N VAL A 438 26.12 16.75 -17.43
CA VAL A 438 24.97 17.64 -17.51
C VAL A 438 24.81 18.24 -18.90
N ILE A 439 23.57 18.50 -19.28
CA ILE A 439 23.21 19.28 -20.46
C ILE A 439 23.07 20.75 -20.04
N VAL A 440 23.89 21.59 -20.67
CA VAL A 440 23.97 23.02 -20.36
C VAL A 440 23.62 23.89 -21.57
N SER A 441 23.05 25.06 -21.29
CA SER A 441 22.77 26.10 -22.29
C SER A 441 22.84 27.49 -21.66
N SER A 442 23.06 28.51 -22.48
CA SER A 442 22.94 29.92 -22.06
C SER A 442 21.50 30.44 -22.09
N SER A 443 20.58 29.70 -22.72
CA SER A 443 19.15 30.03 -22.84
C SER A 443 18.28 28.86 -22.41
N GLU A 444 17.20 29.17 -21.69
CA GLU A 444 16.15 28.24 -21.31
C GLU A 444 15.16 27.94 -22.45
N SER A 445 15.18 28.72 -23.54
CA SER A 445 14.26 28.55 -24.67
C SER A 445 14.51 27.28 -25.51
N GLY A 446 15.66 26.63 -25.33
CA GLY A 446 16.07 25.48 -26.15
C GLY A 446 16.50 25.84 -27.59
N GLU A 447 16.44 27.13 -27.97
CA GLU A 447 16.75 27.60 -29.33
C GLU A 447 18.27 27.68 -29.63
N ARG A 448 19.11 27.55 -28.59
CA ARG A 448 20.58 27.63 -28.71
C ARG A 448 21.22 26.25 -28.65
N PRO A 449 22.43 26.08 -29.22
CA PRO A 449 23.16 24.83 -29.13
C PRO A 449 23.32 24.39 -27.68
N VAL A 450 22.90 23.16 -27.39
CA VAL A 450 23.12 22.51 -26.11
C VAL A 450 24.52 21.93 -26.08
N ARG A 451 25.17 22.01 -24.92
CA ARG A 451 26.50 21.42 -24.70
C ARG A 451 26.39 20.39 -23.59
N VAL A 452 27.15 19.31 -23.71
CA VAL A 452 27.32 18.31 -22.65
C VAL A 452 28.66 18.54 -21.97
N CYS A 453 28.71 18.43 -20.64
CA CYS A 453 29.96 18.36 -19.89
C CYS A 453 29.83 17.63 -18.57
N GLY A 454 30.97 17.14 -18.06
CA GLY A 454 31.06 16.65 -16.70
C GLY A 454 30.69 17.73 -15.66
N VAL A 455 30.21 17.30 -14.50
CA VAL A 455 29.93 18.19 -13.38
C VAL A 455 31.20 18.95 -12.96
N GLY A 456 31.06 20.25 -12.68
CA GLY A 456 32.20 21.16 -12.46
C GLY A 456 32.76 21.81 -13.74
N GLY A 457 32.45 21.28 -14.93
CA GLY A 457 32.83 21.85 -16.24
C GLY A 457 31.86 22.90 -16.80
N VAL A 458 30.93 23.41 -15.97
CA VAL A 458 29.91 24.39 -16.38
C VAL A 458 30.52 25.80 -16.40
N LYS A 459 30.41 26.50 -17.54
CA LYS A 459 30.95 27.86 -17.68
C LYS A 459 30.08 28.88 -16.96
N ASN A 460 30.65 30.00 -16.55
CA ASN A 460 29.95 31.08 -15.82
C ASN A 460 28.73 31.67 -16.55
N GLY A 461 28.62 31.53 -17.87
CA GLY A 461 27.47 32.01 -18.66
C GLY A 461 26.37 30.97 -18.89
N GLU A 462 26.57 29.72 -18.46
CA GLU A 462 25.70 28.59 -18.77
C GLU A 462 24.86 28.18 -17.55
N LYS A 463 23.75 27.50 -17.81
CA LYS A 463 22.87 26.87 -16.83
C LYS A 463 22.66 25.40 -17.18
N ILE A 464 22.51 24.55 -16.16
CA ILE A 464 22.15 23.14 -16.26
C ILE A 464 20.63 23.04 -16.41
N PHE A 465 20.18 22.29 -17.42
CA PHE A 465 18.76 22.08 -17.70
C PHE A 465 18.33 20.62 -17.69
N ASP A 466 19.26 19.68 -17.85
CA ASP A 466 19.00 18.24 -17.81
C ASP A 466 20.29 17.47 -17.48
N ILE A 467 20.16 16.18 -17.17
CA ILE A 467 21.31 15.30 -16.94
C ILE A 467 21.92 14.80 -18.26
N GLY A 468 23.21 14.54 -18.27
CA GLY A 468 23.93 14.09 -19.46
C GLY A 468 23.84 12.58 -19.70
N PRO A 469 24.32 12.10 -20.87
CA PRO A 469 24.28 10.69 -21.26
C PRO A 469 24.98 9.73 -20.29
N ASP A 470 26.10 10.11 -19.67
CA ASP A 470 26.82 9.21 -18.76
C ASP A 470 26.02 8.99 -17.47
N SER A 471 25.37 10.04 -16.99
CA SER A 471 24.44 9.98 -15.86
C SER A 471 23.23 9.10 -16.17
N LEU A 472 22.71 9.15 -17.41
CA LEU A 472 21.60 8.29 -17.83
C LEU A 472 21.98 6.81 -17.78
N VAL A 473 23.15 6.44 -18.29
CA VAL A 473 23.64 5.06 -18.24
C VAL A 473 23.82 4.59 -16.79
N LEU A 474 24.37 5.44 -15.92
CA LEU A 474 24.55 5.12 -14.51
C LEU A 474 23.19 4.89 -13.80
N PHE A 475 22.25 5.80 -13.99
CA PHE A 475 20.93 5.73 -13.37
C PHE A 475 20.10 4.56 -13.92
N ASP A 476 20.23 4.25 -15.21
CA ASP A 476 19.58 3.10 -15.84
C ASP A 476 19.95 1.78 -15.18
N LYS A 477 21.24 1.60 -14.87
CA LYS A 477 21.76 0.42 -14.18
C LYS A 477 21.16 0.27 -12.79
N ILE A 478 21.06 1.36 -12.03
CA ILE A 478 20.44 1.36 -10.70
C ILE A 478 18.96 0.99 -10.79
N ILE A 479 18.24 1.57 -11.76
CA ILE A 479 16.82 1.32 -11.99
C ILE A 479 16.52 -0.14 -12.35
N HIS A 480 17.35 -0.76 -13.21
CA HIS A 480 17.15 -2.15 -13.60
C HIS A 480 17.52 -3.16 -12.50
N ASN A 481 18.39 -2.77 -11.56
CA ASN A 481 18.75 -3.60 -10.42
C ASN A 481 17.74 -3.51 -9.25
N ALA A 482 16.90 -2.48 -9.23
CA ALA A 482 15.94 -2.25 -8.16
C ALA A 482 14.80 -3.28 -8.20
N LYS A 483 14.27 -3.63 -7.02
CA LYS A 483 13.01 -4.39 -6.88
C LYS A 483 11.84 -3.49 -6.50
N THR A 484 12.10 -2.36 -5.84
CA THR A 484 11.10 -1.31 -5.58
C THR A 484 11.67 0.03 -6.04
N ILE A 485 10.86 0.82 -6.74
CA ILE A 485 11.24 2.17 -7.19
C ILE A 485 10.21 3.17 -6.68
N ILE A 486 10.67 4.23 -6.03
CA ILE A 486 9.85 5.42 -5.71
C ILE A 486 10.37 6.59 -6.52
N TRP A 487 9.53 7.21 -7.35
CA TRP A 487 9.92 8.36 -8.18
C TRP A 487 9.06 9.59 -7.91
N ASN A 488 9.71 10.71 -7.58
CA ASN A 488 9.07 12.00 -7.41
C ASN A 488 9.89 13.18 -7.97
N GLY A 489 9.39 13.79 -9.05
CA GLY A 489 9.95 14.95 -9.73
C GLY A 489 10.74 14.61 -11.00
N PRO A 490 10.60 15.39 -12.08
CA PRO A 490 11.39 15.22 -13.31
C PRO A 490 12.87 15.54 -13.07
N ILE A 491 13.77 14.96 -13.87
CA ILE A 491 15.22 15.15 -13.69
C ILE A 491 15.80 16.27 -14.57
N GLY A 492 14.96 16.91 -15.40
CA GLY A 492 15.31 18.02 -16.28
C GLY A 492 14.09 18.91 -16.56
N LEU A 493 14.29 19.99 -17.32
CA LEU A 493 13.26 20.94 -17.74
C LEU A 493 12.40 20.35 -18.88
N PHE A 494 11.56 19.37 -18.55
CA PHE A 494 10.80 18.55 -19.50
C PHE A 494 9.73 19.30 -20.31
N GLU A 495 9.44 20.55 -19.96
CA GLU A 495 8.59 21.45 -20.72
C GLU A 495 9.22 21.86 -22.05
N VAL A 496 10.55 21.86 -22.12
CA VAL A 496 11.33 22.21 -23.30
C VAL A 496 11.93 20.94 -23.90
N GLU A 497 11.61 20.66 -25.16
CA GLU A 497 11.92 19.37 -25.81
C GLU A 497 13.43 19.05 -25.78
N GLN A 498 14.30 20.05 -25.97
CA GLN A 498 15.75 19.88 -25.90
C GLN A 498 16.27 19.46 -24.51
N PHE A 499 15.49 19.68 -23.44
CA PHE A 499 15.85 19.39 -22.04
C PHE A 499 14.94 18.35 -21.40
N ALA A 500 14.13 17.65 -22.21
CA ALA A 500 13.20 16.63 -21.74
C ALA A 500 13.77 15.21 -21.78
N ARG A 501 14.87 15.01 -22.51
CA ARG A 501 15.41 13.68 -22.83
C ARG A 501 15.70 12.86 -21.59
N GLY A 502 16.32 13.44 -20.56
CA GLY A 502 16.63 12.72 -19.34
C GLY A 502 15.37 12.26 -18.62
N SER A 503 14.40 13.17 -18.42
CA SER A 503 13.13 12.82 -17.77
C SER A 503 12.37 11.74 -18.54
N TYR A 504 12.40 11.80 -19.88
CA TYR A 504 11.76 10.79 -20.71
C TYR A 504 12.47 9.44 -20.65
N PHE A 505 13.81 9.46 -20.66
CA PHE A 505 14.61 8.25 -20.56
C PHE A 505 14.38 7.55 -19.22
N ILE A 506 14.42 8.26 -18.08
CA ILE A 506 14.13 7.66 -16.77
C ILE A 506 12.70 7.12 -16.71
N ALA A 507 11.72 7.82 -17.30
CA ALA A 507 10.36 7.28 -17.37
C ALA A 507 10.29 5.95 -18.12
N GLN A 508 11.03 5.83 -19.22
CA GLN A 508 11.12 4.60 -20.02
C GLN A 508 11.87 3.50 -19.29
N SER A 509 13.00 3.81 -18.65
CA SER A 509 13.78 2.85 -17.85
C SER A 509 12.97 2.28 -16.70
N VAL A 510 12.25 3.13 -15.94
CA VAL A 510 11.40 2.63 -14.85
C VAL A 510 10.23 1.82 -15.39
N ALA A 511 9.64 2.21 -16.52
CA ALA A 511 8.56 1.44 -17.15
C ALA A 511 9.02 0.10 -17.75
N ALA A 512 10.30 -0.03 -18.11
CA ALA A 512 10.91 -1.26 -18.62
C ALA A 512 11.44 -2.18 -17.50
N SER A 513 11.69 -1.63 -16.31
CA SER A 513 12.14 -2.38 -15.14
C SER A 513 11.08 -3.35 -14.63
N SER A 514 11.52 -4.47 -14.04
CA SER A 514 10.65 -5.42 -13.34
C SER A 514 10.29 -4.98 -11.91
N ALA A 515 10.81 -3.84 -11.45
CA ALA A 515 10.57 -3.32 -10.11
C ALA A 515 9.10 -2.94 -9.88
N TYR A 516 8.64 -3.06 -8.64
CA TYR A 516 7.39 -2.45 -8.22
C TYR A 516 7.58 -0.92 -8.17
N SER A 517 6.91 -0.21 -9.08
CA SER A 517 7.10 1.22 -9.29
C SER A 517 5.98 2.08 -8.68
N ILE A 518 6.38 3.03 -7.86
CA ILE A 518 5.54 4.01 -7.18
C ILE A 518 5.93 5.39 -7.68
N VAL A 519 4.99 6.10 -8.30
CA VAL A 519 5.23 7.43 -8.86
C VAL A 519 4.29 8.45 -8.26
N GLY A 520 4.78 9.66 -8.03
CA GLY A 520 3.90 10.80 -7.85
C GLY A 520 4.57 12.15 -8.02
N GLY A 521 3.79 13.20 -7.77
CA GLY A 521 4.14 14.56 -8.16
C GLY A 521 3.50 14.92 -9.51
N GLY A 522 2.88 16.11 -9.58
CA GLY A 522 2.12 16.53 -10.76
C GLY A 522 2.98 16.60 -12.03
N GLU A 523 4.22 17.05 -11.90
CA GLU A 523 5.18 17.15 -13.01
C GLU A 523 5.61 15.77 -13.52
N THR A 524 5.88 14.82 -12.62
CA THR A 524 6.22 13.45 -13.02
C THR A 524 5.06 12.76 -13.74
N ILE A 525 3.84 12.94 -13.24
CA ILE A 525 2.64 12.42 -13.91
C ILE A 525 2.47 13.07 -15.29
N ALA A 526 2.78 14.37 -15.44
CA ALA A 526 2.75 15.05 -16.72
C ALA A 526 3.79 14.47 -17.72
N VAL A 527 5.00 14.14 -17.24
CA VAL A 527 6.00 13.42 -18.04
C VAL A 527 5.45 12.08 -18.52
N LEU A 528 4.88 11.27 -17.62
CA LEU A 528 4.29 9.98 -17.98
C LEU A 528 3.15 10.13 -18.99
N GLY A 529 2.32 11.15 -18.83
CA GLY A 529 1.21 11.45 -19.73
C GLY A 529 1.68 11.81 -21.14
N LYS A 530 2.75 12.61 -21.28
CA LYS A 530 3.34 12.94 -22.58
C LYS A 530 3.83 11.69 -23.33
N LEU A 531 4.32 10.69 -22.60
CA LEU A 531 4.84 9.44 -23.16
C LEU A 531 3.81 8.31 -23.24
N ASN A 532 2.58 8.53 -22.77
CA ASN A 532 1.55 7.49 -22.61
C ASN A 532 2.03 6.27 -21.80
N LEU A 533 2.86 6.50 -20.77
CA LEU A 533 3.44 5.42 -19.95
C LEU A 533 2.69 5.19 -18.63
N THR A 534 1.66 5.97 -18.30
CA THR A 534 0.97 5.89 -17.00
C THR A 534 0.52 4.46 -16.62
N ASP A 535 0.02 3.69 -17.59
CA ASP A 535 -0.47 2.32 -17.36
C ASP A 535 0.65 1.28 -17.21
N LYS A 536 1.93 1.66 -17.41
CA LYS A 536 3.10 0.79 -17.20
C LYS A 536 3.63 0.81 -15.77
N PHE A 537 3.10 1.69 -14.92
CA PHE A 537 3.53 1.82 -13.52
C PHE A 537 2.56 1.10 -12.59
N ASN A 538 3.08 0.48 -11.53
CA ASN A 538 2.25 -0.30 -10.60
C ASN A 538 1.35 0.60 -9.74
N HIS A 539 1.87 1.75 -9.29
CA HIS A 539 1.11 2.73 -8.53
C HIS A 539 1.45 4.17 -8.92
N VAL A 540 0.48 4.86 -9.52
CA VAL A 540 0.55 6.31 -9.79
C VAL A 540 -0.31 7.03 -8.74
N SER A 541 0.34 7.73 -7.82
CA SER A 541 -0.31 8.38 -6.70
C SER A 541 -1.03 9.66 -7.12
N THR A 542 -2.23 9.88 -6.58
CA THR A 542 -2.96 11.15 -6.68
C THR A 542 -2.57 12.13 -5.56
N GLY A 543 -1.69 11.72 -4.64
CA GLY A 543 -1.38 12.39 -3.38
C GLY A 543 -0.67 13.74 -3.50
N GLY A 544 0.12 13.98 -4.56
CA GLY A 544 0.87 15.22 -4.72
C GLY A 544 1.68 15.59 -3.47
N GLY A 545 1.30 16.68 -2.78
CA GLY A 545 1.92 17.07 -1.50
C GLY A 545 1.68 16.07 -0.36
N ALA A 546 0.53 15.39 -0.32
CA ALA A 546 0.26 14.36 0.71
C ALA A 546 1.20 13.16 0.59
N LEU A 547 1.54 12.78 -0.65
CA LEU A 547 2.55 11.75 -0.90
C LEU A 547 3.90 12.17 -0.32
N LEU A 548 4.35 13.39 -0.59
CA LEU A 548 5.63 13.90 -0.10
C LEU A 548 5.68 13.95 1.42
N GLU A 549 4.63 14.45 2.07
CA GLU A 549 4.53 14.51 3.53
C GLU A 549 4.55 13.11 4.16
N PHE A 550 3.78 12.17 3.59
CA PHE A 550 3.75 10.77 4.06
C PHE A 550 5.12 10.10 3.90
N LEU A 551 5.72 10.22 2.72
CA LEU A 551 7.04 9.66 2.43
C LEU A 551 8.14 10.34 3.26
N SER A 552 7.96 11.59 3.70
CA SER A 552 8.88 12.27 4.62
C SER A 552 8.70 11.83 6.08
N GLY A 553 7.68 11.05 6.40
CA GLY A 553 7.42 10.50 7.74
C GLY A 553 6.51 11.35 8.60
N ASN A 554 5.92 12.40 8.01
CA ASN A 554 5.01 13.28 8.73
C ASN A 554 3.63 12.62 8.87
N LYS A 555 2.99 12.86 10.03
CA LYS A 555 1.60 12.45 10.24
C LYS A 555 0.68 13.35 9.43
N LEU A 556 -0.21 12.74 8.64
CA LEU A 556 -1.22 13.46 7.87
C LEU A 556 -2.49 13.67 8.71
N PRO A 557 -2.94 14.93 8.95
CA PRO A 557 -4.13 15.19 9.77
C PRO A 557 -5.39 14.44 9.33
N GLY A 558 -5.58 14.26 8.02
CA GLY A 558 -6.73 13.53 7.47
C GLY A 558 -6.65 12.01 7.59
N LEU A 559 -5.46 11.44 7.81
CA LEU A 559 -5.31 10.03 8.16
C LEU A 559 -5.43 9.84 9.68
N GLU A 560 -4.88 10.78 10.45
CA GLU A 560 -5.01 10.83 11.91
C GLU A 560 -6.47 10.91 12.34
N SER A 561 -7.27 11.76 11.68
CA SER A 561 -8.70 11.91 11.94
C SER A 561 -9.53 10.65 11.65
N LEU A 562 -8.96 9.67 10.94
CA LEU A 562 -9.54 8.36 10.64
C LEU A 562 -8.94 7.23 11.50
N GLY A 563 -8.06 7.55 12.46
CA GLY A 563 -7.43 6.58 13.35
C GLY A 563 -6.27 5.79 12.72
N TYR A 564 -5.64 6.29 11.66
CA TYR A 564 -4.54 5.56 11.00
C TYR A 564 -3.28 5.43 11.89
N TYR A 565 -2.91 6.47 12.65
CA TYR A 565 -1.68 6.49 13.44
C TYR A 565 -1.82 6.08 14.91
N THR A 566 -3.03 5.77 15.38
CA THR A 566 -3.31 5.54 16.82
C THR A 566 -2.76 4.22 17.36
N ASN A 567 -1.99 3.48 16.56
CA ASN A 567 -1.38 2.19 16.91
C ASN A 567 0.16 2.17 16.89
N ASN A 568 0.83 3.32 16.71
CA ASN A 568 2.30 3.40 16.73
C ASN A 568 2.85 3.77 18.11
#